data_AF-A0A7V5CKC4-F1
#
_entry.id   AF-A0A7V5CKC4-F1
#
_cell.length_a   1.000
_cell.length_b   1.000
_cell.length_c   1.000
_cell.angle_alpha   90.00
_cell.angle_beta   90.00
_cell.angle_gamma   90.00
#
_symmetry.space_group_name_H-M   'P 1'
#
loop_
_entity.id
_entity.type
_entity.pdbx_description
1 polymer ?
#
loop_
_entity_poly.entity_id
_entity_poly.type
_entity_poly.pdbx_seq_one_letter_code
_entity_poly.pdbx_strand_id
1 'polypeptide(L)'
;MMIEFIADEKAKLQALFDEFNRDGSLMVMREGRDTPLPFGLIDSYIVTRVAPHFDAAGAVTKTDFWLMFKSVGYNNGFQYAHTIKAVDWGREDTYELDLIDDLSRRYHIELIMDATEHDYVIAWGKWQRYKAENRSEFDVIDAQLFEEHTKIAEAWDAA
;
A
#
# COMPACT_ATOMS: atom_id res chain seq x y z
N MET A 1 20.48 -0.11 -17.32
CA MET A 1 20.17 1.34 -17.45
C MET A 1 19.40 1.83 -16.24
N MET A 2 19.34 3.14 -15.98
CA MET A 2 18.54 3.75 -14.88
C MET A 2 17.07 3.28 -14.91
N ILE A 3 16.47 3.18 -16.09
CA ILE A 3 15.08 2.74 -16.26
C ILE A 3 14.88 1.29 -15.79
N GLU A 4 15.81 0.39 -16.12
CA GLU A 4 15.76 -1.01 -15.69
C GLU A 4 15.92 -1.10 -14.16
N PHE A 5 16.85 -0.34 -13.59
CA PHE A 5 17.03 -0.27 -12.14
C PHE A 5 15.75 0.20 -11.43
N ILE A 6 15.12 1.28 -11.92
CA ILE A 6 13.87 1.80 -11.35
C ILE A 6 12.76 0.74 -11.43
N ALA A 7 12.66 0.00 -12.53
CA ALA A 7 11.67 -1.06 -12.69
C ALA A 7 11.91 -2.22 -11.71
N ASP A 8 13.17 -2.66 -11.57
CA ASP A 8 13.56 -3.75 -10.65
C ASP A 8 13.32 -3.35 -9.19
N GLU A 9 13.68 -2.12 -8.82
CA GLU A 9 13.46 -1.61 -7.46
C GLU A 9 11.97 -1.46 -7.15
N LYS A 10 11.17 -0.99 -8.12
CA LYS A 10 9.70 -0.97 -8.01
C LYS A 10 9.13 -2.37 -7.82
N ALA A 11 9.60 -3.36 -8.59
CA ALA A 11 9.14 -4.75 -8.45
C ALA A 11 9.51 -5.33 -7.08
N LYS A 12 10.73 -5.07 -6.60
CA LYS A 12 11.19 -5.48 -5.26
C LYS A 12 10.34 -4.86 -4.15
N LEU A 13 10.04 -3.56 -4.23
CA LEU A 13 9.18 -2.89 -3.25
C LEU A 13 7.74 -3.39 -3.33
N GLN A 14 7.22 -3.65 -4.53
CA GLN A 14 5.90 -4.24 -4.71
C GLN A 14 5.80 -5.62 -4.06
N ALA A 15 6.85 -6.44 -4.16
CA ALA A 15 6.90 -7.78 -3.58
C ALA A 15 6.79 -7.81 -2.05
N LEU A 16 7.09 -6.69 -1.36
CA LEU A 16 6.85 -6.57 0.09
C LEU A 16 5.37 -6.73 0.44
N PHE A 17 4.48 -6.41 -0.50
CA PHE A 17 3.04 -6.37 -0.28
C PHE A 17 2.29 -7.62 -0.77
N ASP A 18 2.98 -8.58 -1.39
CA ASP A 18 2.34 -9.71 -2.08
C ASP A 18 1.47 -10.57 -1.15
N GLU A 19 1.97 -10.86 0.05
CA GLU A 19 1.24 -11.67 1.04
C GLU A 19 0.02 -10.91 1.58
N PHE A 20 0.17 -9.63 1.89
CA PHE A 20 -0.93 -8.78 2.35
C PHE A 20 -2.02 -8.61 1.28
N ASN A 21 -1.63 -8.50 0.00
CA ASN A 21 -2.55 -8.44 -1.13
C ASN A 21 -3.31 -9.77 -1.36
N ARG A 22 -2.65 -10.90 -1.09
CA ARG A 22 -3.23 -12.23 -1.30
C ARG A 22 -4.14 -12.64 -0.15
N ASP A 23 -3.66 -12.47 1.07
CA ASP A 23 -4.25 -13.06 2.27
C ASP A 23 -5.06 -12.05 3.08
N GLY A 24 -4.94 -10.75 2.77
CA GLY A 24 -5.62 -9.66 3.45
C GLY A 24 -4.80 -9.12 4.63
N SER A 25 -5.05 -7.88 5.00
CA SER A 25 -4.32 -7.22 6.09
C SER A 25 -5.15 -6.15 6.77
N LEU A 26 -4.81 -5.84 8.01
CA LEU A 26 -5.27 -4.65 8.71
C LEU A 26 -4.21 -3.55 8.61
N MET A 27 -4.67 -2.30 8.61
CA MET A 27 -3.77 -1.15 8.74
C MET A 27 -4.25 -0.20 9.83
N VAL A 28 -3.29 0.29 10.62
CA VAL A 28 -3.47 1.41 11.55
C VAL A 28 -2.42 2.48 11.29
N MET A 29 -2.80 3.75 11.46
CA MET A 29 -1.90 4.89 11.36
C MET A 29 -1.78 5.62 12.69
N ARG A 30 -0.57 6.11 12.97
CA ARG A 30 -0.24 6.94 14.13
C ARG A 30 0.38 8.26 13.67
N GLU A 31 -0.19 9.37 14.12
CA GLU A 31 0.29 10.73 13.89
C GLU A 31 0.27 11.49 15.22
N GLY A 32 1.32 11.36 16.04
CA GLY A 32 1.47 12.11 17.29
C GLY A 32 0.33 11.98 18.33
N ARG A 33 -0.64 11.10 18.10
CA ARG A 33 -1.81 10.87 18.96
C ARG A 33 -1.62 9.61 19.80
N ASP A 34 -2.17 9.63 21.02
CA ASP A 34 -2.22 8.45 21.90
C ASP A 34 -3.07 7.31 21.31
N THR A 35 -4.12 7.64 20.53
CA THR A 35 -5.02 6.65 19.91
C THR A 35 -4.70 6.48 18.41
N PRO A 36 -4.43 5.25 17.93
CA PRO A 36 -4.28 4.95 16.50
C PRO A 36 -5.54 5.25 15.70
N LEU A 37 -5.37 5.67 14.44
CA LEU A 37 -6.44 5.75 13.46
C LEU A 37 -6.50 4.45 12.65
N PRO A 38 -7.54 3.61 12.82
CA PRO A 38 -7.68 2.39 12.03
C PRO A 38 -8.16 2.72 10.61
N PHE A 39 -7.48 2.19 9.60
CA PHE A 39 -8.00 2.10 8.24
C PHE A 39 -8.82 0.82 8.03
N GLY A 40 -8.66 -0.17 8.92
CA GLY A 40 -9.39 -1.43 8.89
C GLY A 40 -8.80 -2.41 7.89
N LEU A 41 -9.65 -3.24 7.30
CA LEU A 41 -9.26 -4.27 6.33
C LEU A 41 -8.87 -3.64 4.99
N ILE A 42 -7.67 -3.94 4.51
CA ILE A 42 -7.11 -3.39 3.27
C ILE A 42 -7.23 -4.42 2.14
N ASP A 43 -7.77 -3.97 1.00
CA ASP A 43 -7.92 -4.73 -0.24
C ASP A 43 -6.58 -4.96 -0.95
N SER A 44 -5.83 -3.89 -1.14
CA SER A 44 -4.58 -4.00 -1.89
C SER A 44 -3.66 -2.82 -1.67
N TYR A 45 -2.39 -3.08 -1.97
CA TYR A 45 -1.25 -2.18 -1.96
C TYR A 45 -0.58 -2.21 -3.33
N ILE A 46 -0.42 -1.05 -3.94
CA ILE A 46 0.20 -0.88 -5.25
C ILE A 46 1.26 0.21 -5.15
N VAL A 47 2.52 -0.14 -5.39
CA VAL A 47 3.59 0.84 -5.56
C VAL A 47 3.37 1.53 -6.90
N THR A 48 3.04 2.82 -6.89
CA THR A 48 2.77 3.59 -8.12
C THR A 48 4.05 4.19 -8.68
N ARG A 49 4.94 4.68 -7.81
CA ARG A 49 6.20 5.35 -8.17
C ARG A 49 7.32 5.00 -7.19
N VAL A 50 8.56 5.03 -7.67
CA VAL A 50 9.77 4.94 -6.83
C VAL A 50 10.73 6.08 -7.15
N ALA A 51 11.49 6.53 -6.15
CA ALA A 51 12.51 7.56 -6.25
C ALA A 51 13.77 7.12 -5.48
N PRO A 52 14.74 6.48 -6.17
CA PRO A 52 16.02 6.14 -5.55
C PRO A 52 16.89 7.37 -5.33
N HIS A 53 17.59 7.39 -4.20
CA HIS A 53 18.55 8.41 -3.82
C HIS A 53 19.96 7.84 -3.95
N PHE A 54 20.87 8.62 -4.53
CA PHE A 54 22.22 8.17 -4.83
C PHE A 54 23.26 8.94 -4.02
N ASP A 55 24.31 8.27 -3.58
CA ASP A 55 25.50 8.93 -3.05
C ASP A 55 26.36 9.53 -4.17
N ALA A 56 27.45 10.20 -3.79
CA ALA A 56 28.39 10.79 -4.73
C ALA A 56 29.12 9.77 -5.63
N ALA A 57 29.12 8.48 -5.26
CA ALA A 57 29.69 7.39 -6.05
C ALA A 57 28.64 6.74 -6.99
N GLY A 58 27.38 7.19 -6.93
CA GLY A 58 26.28 6.64 -7.72
C GLY A 58 25.66 5.36 -7.14
N ALA A 59 25.95 5.02 -5.87
CA ALA A 59 25.32 3.91 -5.18
C ALA A 59 23.99 4.36 -4.55
N VAL A 60 22.99 3.48 -4.57
CA VAL A 60 21.67 3.76 -3.98
C VAL A 60 21.79 3.72 -2.46
N THR A 61 21.38 4.81 -1.81
CA THR A 61 21.42 4.97 -0.35
C THR A 61 20.08 4.72 0.29
N LYS A 62 18.99 5.07 -0.40
CA LYS A 62 17.61 4.80 0.00
C LYS A 62 16.69 4.88 -1.22
N THR A 63 15.49 4.35 -1.09
CA THR A 63 14.44 4.49 -2.10
C THR A 63 13.16 4.95 -1.42
N ASP A 64 12.73 6.17 -1.73
CA ASP A 64 11.38 6.62 -1.37
C ASP A 64 10.39 6.00 -2.38
N PHE A 65 9.17 5.73 -1.98
CA PHE A 65 8.15 5.21 -2.90
C PHE A 65 6.75 5.71 -2.58
N TRP A 66 5.91 5.76 -3.61
CA TRP A 66 4.51 6.10 -3.46
C TRP A 66 3.70 4.83 -3.44
N LEU A 67 2.92 4.69 -2.38
CA LEU A 67 2.06 3.56 -2.16
C LEU A 67 0.62 4.00 -2.27
N MET A 68 -0.09 3.45 -3.25
CA MET A 68 -1.54 3.45 -3.27
C MET A 68 -2.04 2.28 -2.43
N PHE A 69 -3.01 2.52 -1.55
CA PHE A 69 -3.74 1.44 -0.90
C PHE A 69 -5.25 1.68 -0.93
N LYS A 70 -6.00 0.58 -0.99
CA LYS A 70 -7.47 0.59 -1.02
C LYS A 70 -8.00 -0.17 0.18
N SER A 71 -8.87 0.43 0.96
CA SER A 71 -9.61 -0.25 2.03
C SER A 71 -10.76 -1.09 1.43
N VAL A 72 -11.17 -2.15 2.13
CA VAL A 72 -12.34 -2.95 1.74
C VAL A 72 -13.58 -2.06 1.63
N GLY A 73 -14.35 -2.25 0.55
CA GLY A 73 -15.48 -1.38 0.23
C GLY A 73 -15.13 -0.15 -0.61
N TYR A 74 -13.96 -0.10 -1.26
CA TYR A 74 -13.55 1.04 -2.07
C TYR A 74 -14.46 1.38 -3.25
N ASN A 75 -15.34 0.46 -3.65
CA ASN A 75 -16.40 0.75 -4.62
C ASN A 75 -17.46 1.74 -4.11
N ASN A 76 -17.46 2.08 -2.82
CA ASN A 76 -18.38 3.05 -2.21
C ASN A 76 -17.86 4.50 -2.24
N GLY A 77 -16.66 4.75 -2.78
CA GLY A 77 -16.16 6.09 -3.03
C GLY A 77 -14.67 6.28 -2.77
N PHE A 78 -14.16 7.44 -3.22
CA PHE A 78 -12.74 7.80 -3.19
C PHE A 78 -12.12 7.85 -1.78
N GLN A 79 -12.94 8.05 -0.74
CA GLN A 79 -12.46 8.10 0.65
C GLN A 79 -11.82 6.80 1.15
N TYR A 80 -11.94 5.70 0.40
CA TYR A 80 -11.37 4.39 0.72
C TYR A 80 -10.06 4.11 -0.01
N ALA A 81 -9.60 5.01 -0.88
CA ALA A 81 -8.33 4.88 -1.61
C ALA A 81 -7.40 6.03 -1.24
N HIS A 82 -6.14 5.71 -0.98
CA HIS A 82 -5.17 6.68 -0.46
C HIS A 82 -3.82 6.51 -1.15
N THR A 83 -3.07 7.61 -1.25
CA THR A 83 -1.65 7.60 -1.62
C THR A 83 -0.82 8.19 -0.51
N ILE A 84 0.28 7.52 -0.16
CA ILE A 84 1.31 8.04 0.74
C ILE A 84 2.66 8.00 0.04
N LYS A 85 3.58 8.88 0.44
CA LYS A 85 5.00 8.81 0.09
C LYS A 85 5.76 8.17 1.25
N ALA A 86 6.06 6.88 1.17
CA ALA A 86 6.89 6.18 2.13
C ALA A 86 8.36 6.59 1.95
N VAL A 87 8.94 7.13 3.02
CA VAL A 87 10.34 7.60 3.07
C VAL A 87 11.23 6.71 3.94
N ASP A 88 10.60 5.85 4.74
CA ASP A 88 11.25 4.78 5.50
C ASP A 88 10.27 3.61 5.65
N TRP A 89 10.81 2.41 5.81
CA TRP A 89 10.01 1.20 6.05
C TRP A 89 10.86 0.13 6.71
N GLY A 90 10.20 -0.72 7.50
CA GLY A 90 10.84 -1.79 8.23
C GLY A 90 9.93 -3.01 8.31
N ARG A 91 10.55 -4.18 8.38
CA ARG A 91 9.86 -5.46 8.53
C ARG A 91 10.58 -6.23 9.63
N GLU A 92 9.92 -6.42 10.76
CA GLU A 92 10.48 -7.19 11.88
C GLU A 92 10.31 -8.71 11.64
N ASP A 93 9.20 -9.11 11.01
CA ASP A 93 8.91 -10.50 10.66
C ASP A 93 8.08 -10.64 9.37
N THR A 94 7.58 -11.84 9.06
CA THR A 94 6.78 -12.07 7.84
C THR A 94 5.34 -11.57 7.97
N TYR A 95 4.84 -11.22 9.15
CA TYR A 95 3.43 -10.89 9.35
C TYR A 95 3.16 -9.39 9.44
N GLU A 96 4.20 -8.60 9.67
CA GLU A 96 4.08 -7.16 9.90
C GLU A 96 4.94 -6.34 8.91
N LEU A 97 4.48 -5.14 8.58
CA LEU A 97 5.24 -4.16 7.80
C LEU A 97 4.93 -2.75 8.33
N ASP A 98 5.99 -2.04 8.73
CA ASP A 98 5.90 -0.66 9.15
C ASP A 98 6.37 0.27 8.04
N LEU A 99 5.62 1.35 7.82
CA LEU A 99 5.95 2.43 6.89
C LEU A 99 5.97 3.76 7.63
N ILE A 100 6.88 4.65 7.25
CA ILE A 100 6.91 6.04 7.67
C ILE A 100 6.78 6.92 6.43
N ASP A 101 5.84 7.84 6.45
CA ASP A 101 5.66 8.77 5.34
C ASP A 101 6.43 10.09 5.51
N ASP A 102 6.39 10.92 4.47
CA ASP A 102 7.04 12.23 4.39
C ASP A 102 6.51 13.27 5.39
N LEU A 103 5.41 12.97 6.09
CA LEU A 103 4.87 13.75 7.20
C LEU A 103 5.16 13.11 8.57
N SER A 104 6.03 12.10 8.62
CA SER A 104 6.38 11.33 9.82
C SER A 104 5.20 10.56 10.44
N ARG A 105 4.15 10.27 9.66
CA ARG A 105 3.06 9.39 10.08
C ARG A 105 3.50 7.94 9.94
N ARG A 106 3.21 7.12 10.95
CA ARG A 106 3.58 5.70 10.99
C ARG A 106 2.38 4.86 10.62
N TYR A 107 2.54 3.98 9.63
CA TYR A 107 1.53 3.01 9.22
C TYR A 107 2.04 1.64 9.60
N HIS A 108 1.25 0.92 10.38
CA HIS A 108 1.51 -0.45 10.75
C HIS A 108 0.53 -1.34 10.00
N ILE A 109 1.06 -2.29 9.25
CA ILE A 109 0.32 -3.25 8.43
C ILE A 109 0.54 -4.63 9.04
N GLU A 110 -0.55 -5.36 9.29
CA GLU A 110 -0.51 -6.69 9.88
C GLU A 110 -1.35 -7.66 9.05
N LEU A 111 -0.81 -8.84 8.75
CA LEU A 111 -1.56 -9.92 8.11
C LEU A 111 -2.72 -10.37 9.02
N ILE A 112 -3.91 -10.55 8.43
CA ILE A 112 -5.00 -11.18 9.18
C ILE A 112 -4.70 -12.67 9.37
N MET A 113 -4.83 -13.18 10.60
CA MET A 113 -4.61 -14.59 10.88
C MET A 113 -5.87 -15.25 11.42
N ASP A 114 -6.24 -16.41 10.90
CA ASP A 114 -7.47 -17.09 11.31
C ASP A 114 -7.49 -17.47 12.81
N ALA A 115 -6.31 -17.73 13.39
CA ALA A 115 -6.15 -18.10 14.78
C ALA A 115 -6.53 -16.97 15.77
N THR A 116 -6.41 -15.71 15.35
CA THR A 116 -6.57 -14.51 16.19
C THR A 116 -7.66 -13.56 15.67
N GLU A 117 -7.88 -13.53 14.36
CA GLU A 117 -8.76 -12.61 13.64
C GLU A 117 -9.77 -13.34 12.72
N HIS A 118 -10.34 -14.45 13.17
CA HIS A 118 -11.29 -15.27 12.39
C HIS A 118 -12.37 -14.47 11.65
N ASP A 119 -12.98 -13.48 12.32
CA ASP A 119 -14.02 -12.64 11.71
C ASP A 119 -13.50 -11.80 10.53
N TYR A 120 -12.26 -11.31 10.60
CA TYR A 120 -11.64 -10.58 9.49
C TYR A 120 -11.27 -11.51 8.34
N VAL A 121 -10.83 -12.74 8.62
CA VAL A 121 -10.59 -13.76 7.57
C VAL A 121 -11.88 -14.10 6.83
N ILE A 122 -12.99 -14.26 7.55
CA ILE A 122 -14.31 -14.44 6.93
C ILE A 122 -14.71 -13.21 6.11
N ALA A 123 -14.51 -12.01 6.63
CA ALA A 123 -14.83 -10.76 5.93
C ALA A 123 -14.01 -10.62 4.64
N TRP A 124 -12.71 -10.93 4.69
CA TRP A 124 -11.82 -10.97 3.54
C TRP A 124 -12.32 -11.94 2.46
N GLY A 125 -12.65 -13.17 2.85
CA GLY A 125 -13.17 -14.17 1.93
C GLY A 125 -14.49 -13.75 1.26
N LYS A 126 -15.39 -13.09 2.02
CA LYS A 126 -16.62 -12.52 1.46
C LYS A 126 -16.33 -11.39 0.47
N TRP A 127 -15.40 -10.51 0.80
CA TRP A 127 -15.00 -9.40 -0.06
C TRP A 127 -14.37 -9.89 -1.38
N GLN A 128 -13.42 -10.83 -1.32
CA GLN A 128 -12.82 -11.39 -2.54
C GLN A 128 -13.85 -12.08 -3.43
N ARG A 129 -14.82 -12.80 -2.84
CA ARG A 129 -15.92 -13.41 -3.60
C ARG A 129 -16.79 -12.34 -4.26
N TYR A 130 -17.16 -11.29 -3.53
CA TYR A 130 -17.93 -10.18 -4.07
C TYR A 130 -17.20 -9.50 -5.25
N LYS A 131 -15.89 -9.26 -5.15
CA LYS A 131 -15.09 -8.74 -6.27
C LYS A 131 -15.10 -9.68 -7.47
N ALA A 132 -14.94 -10.99 -7.25
CA ALA A 132 -14.96 -11.97 -8.34
C ALA A 132 -16.32 -12.03 -9.06
N GLU A 133 -17.42 -11.93 -8.31
CA GLU A 133 -18.79 -11.91 -8.86
C GLU A 133 -19.09 -10.60 -9.64
N ASN A 134 -18.42 -9.50 -9.31
CA ASN A 134 -18.62 -8.17 -9.92
C ASN A 134 -17.39 -7.70 -10.71
N ARG A 135 -16.59 -8.65 -11.24
CA ARG A 135 -15.26 -8.37 -11.81
C ARG A 135 -15.23 -7.23 -12.81
N SER A 136 -16.18 -7.16 -13.75
CA SER A 136 -16.19 -6.11 -14.78
C SER A 136 -16.37 -4.70 -14.22
N GLU A 137 -17.11 -4.56 -13.12
CA GLU A 137 -17.25 -3.27 -12.44
C GLU A 137 -15.92 -2.90 -11.75
N PHE A 138 -15.34 -3.87 -11.03
CA PHE A 138 -14.06 -3.67 -10.34
C PHE A 138 -12.90 -3.40 -11.29
N ASP A 139 -12.84 -4.03 -12.47
CA ASP A 139 -11.82 -3.74 -13.48
C ASP A 139 -11.84 -2.25 -13.88
N VAL A 140 -13.03 -1.63 -13.96
CA VAL A 140 -13.18 -0.20 -14.28
C VAL A 140 -12.78 0.67 -13.09
N ILE A 141 -13.28 0.35 -11.89
CA ILE A 141 -12.97 1.12 -10.66
C ILE A 141 -11.46 1.08 -10.39
N ASP A 142 -10.83 -0.09 -10.50
CA ASP A 142 -9.40 -0.27 -10.27
C ASP A 142 -8.56 0.51 -11.28
N ALA A 143 -8.95 0.50 -12.56
CA ALA A 143 -8.26 1.28 -13.58
C ALA A 143 -8.36 2.79 -13.30
N GLN A 144 -9.55 3.28 -12.92
CA GLN A 144 -9.77 4.69 -12.60
C GLN A 144 -8.96 5.14 -11.39
N LEU A 145 -9.02 4.38 -10.29
CA LEU A 145 -8.27 4.68 -9.08
C LEU A 145 -6.76 4.61 -9.36
N PHE A 146 -6.28 3.59 -10.07
CA PHE A 146 -4.87 3.48 -10.39
C PHE A 146 -4.37 4.67 -11.24
N GLU A 147 -5.16 5.10 -12.23
CA GLU A 147 -4.83 6.27 -13.04
C GLU A 147 -4.74 7.54 -12.18
N GLU A 148 -5.75 7.80 -11.35
CA GLU A 148 -5.80 8.98 -10.49
C GLU A 148 -4.65 9.01 -9.47
N HIS A 149 -4.45 7.92 -8.75
CA HIS A 149 -3.41 7.83 -7.72
C HIS A 149 -2.00 7.82 -8.30
N THR A 150 -1.83 7.37 -9.55
CA THR A 150 -0.56 7.55 -10.28
C THR A 150 -0.30 9.02 -10.58
N LYS A 151 -1.30 9.77 -11.06
CA LYS A 151 -1.16 11.22 -11.30
C LYS A 151 -0.84 11.99 -10.01
N ILE A 152 -1.45 11.61 -8.88
CA ILE A 152 -1.13 12.17 -7.56
C ILE A 152 0.34 11.92 -7.22
N ALA A 153 0.82 10.68 -7.36
CA ALA A 153 2.21 10.33 -7.08
C ALA A 153 3.21 11.05 -8.00
N GLU A 154 2.86 11.26 -9.27
CA GLU A 154 3.70 12.01 -10.22
C GLU A 154 3.79 13.49 -9.87
N ALA A 155 2.67 14.11 -9.46
CA ALA A 155 2.59 15.53 -9.13
C ALA A 155 3.19 15.90 -7.76
N TRP A 156 3.34 14.93 -6.84
CA TRP A 156 3.68 15.18 -5.43
C TRP A 156 4.97 16.00 -5.24
N ASP A 157 6.03 15.67 -5.97
CA ASP A 157 7.35 16.32 -5.86
C ASP A 157 7.57 17.41 -6.92
N ALA A 158 6.54 17.73 -7.72
CA ALA A 158 6.59 18.80 -8.72
C ALA A 158 6.14 20.17 -8.15
N ALA A 159 5.67 20.19 -6.89
CA ALA A 159 5.22 21.37 -6.15
C ALA A 159 6.26 21.81 -5.11
#